data_AF-A0A177MUE7-F1
#
_entry.id   AF-A0A177MUE7-F1
#
_cell.length_a   1.000
_cell.length_b   1.000
_cell.length_c   1.000
_cell.angle_alpha   90.00
_cell.angle_beta   90.00
_cell.angle_gamma   90.00
#
_symmetry.space_group_name_H-M   'P 1'
#
loop_
_entity.id
_entity.type
_entity.pdbx_description
1 polymer ?
#
loop_
_entity_poly.entity_id
_entity_poly.type
_entity_poly.pdbx_seq_one_letter_code
_entity_poly.pdbx_strand_id
1 'polypeptide(L)'
;MNAKKSKSKNEASQSTTNEAVIEQSTINPEPELIAETIGSEEKALTKKSKPQKTKVIRDSFSFPEHDYRKISELKKTCLAAGIHVKKSEILRAGLYLLTQANPEELKKAIEKVDKVPTGRPSLANN
;
A
#
# COMPACT_ATOMS: atom_id res chain seq x y z
N MET A 1 0.10 -52.91 -16.76
CA MET A 1 -1.36 -53.07 -16.95
C MET A 1 -2.01 -51.76 -16.49
N ASN A 2 -2.00 -50.74 -17.34
CA ASN A 2 -3.04 -50.38 -18.32
C ASN A 2 -4.29 -49.85 -17.60
N ALA A 3 -4.43 -48.53 -17.44
CA ALA A 3 -4.99 -47.59 -18.43
C ALA A 3 -6.53 -47.47 -18.34
N LYS A 4 -7.04 -46.26 -18.04
CA LYS A 4 -7.94 -45.53 -18.94
C LYS A 4 -8.31 -44.15 -18.40
N LYS A 5 -8.61 -43.30 -19.38
CA LYS A 5 -8.67 -41.85 -19.46
C LYS A 5 -10.05 -41.51 -20.04
N SER A 6 -10.72 -40.47 -19.53
CA SER A 6 -11.80 -39.70 -20.19
C SER A 6 -12.44 -38.81 -19.12
N LYS A 7 -12.41 -37.48 -19.10
CA LYS A 7 -12.60 -36.41 -20.11
C LYS A 7 -14.00 -36.42 -20.76
N SER A 8 -14.88 -35.53 -20.28
CA SER A 8 -15.88 -34.76 -21.05
C SER A 8 -16.41 -33.67 -20.12
N LYS A 9 -16.10 -32.38 -20.32
CA LYS A 9 -16.67 -31.44 -21.30
C LYS A 9 -18.14 -31.10 -20.96
N ASN A 10 -18.38 -29.88 -20.50
CA ASN A 10 -19.56 -29.14 -20.93
C ASN A 10 -19.24 -27.65 -21.04
N GLU A 11 -19.62 -27.09 -22.17
CA GLU A 11 -19.42 -25.71 -22.60
C GLU A 11 -20.69 -24.87 -22.35
N ALA A 12 -20.48 -23.56 -22.41
CA ALA A 12 -21.41 -22.52 -22.85
C ALA A 12 -22.60 -22.12 -21.95
N SER A 13 -22.49 -20.89 -21.42
CA SER A 13 -23.49 -19.80 -21.54
C SER A 13 -22.79 -18.51 -21.06
N GLN A 14 -22.24 -17.69 -21.97
CA GLN A 14 -22.86 -16.49 -22.54
C GLN A 14 -23.35 -15.48 -21.49
N SER A 15 -22.63 -14.36 -21.34
CA SER A 15 -23.19 -13.03 -21.67
C SER A 15 -22.07 -11.99 -21.69
N THR A 16 -22.03 -11.27 -22.80
CA THR A 16 -21.12 -10.19 -23.17
C THR A 16 -21.75 -8.83 -22.89
N THR A 17 -20.87 -7.81 -22.89
CA THR A 17 -21.08 -6.41 -23.31
C THR A 17 -21.98 -5.51 -22.47
N ASN A 18 -21.38 -4.44 -21.92
CA ASN A 18 -21.66 -3.07 -22.36
C ASN A 18 -20.52 -2.12 -21.96
N GLU A 19 -19.77 -1.68 -22.98
CA GLU A 19 -18.86 -0.53 -23.04
C GLU A 19 -19.46 0.29 -24.21
N ALA A 20 -19.91 1.53 -24.07
CA ALA A 20 -19.21 2.82 -24.06
C ALA A 20 -20.32 3.90 -24.12
N VAL A 21 -20.13 5.15 -23.68
CA VAL A 21 -19.79 6.36 -24.49
C VAL A 21 -19.73 7.52 -23.45
N ILE A 22 -18.59 8.13 -23.10
CA ILE A 22 -17.80 9.22 -23.73
C ILE A 22 -18.54 10.55 -23.89
N GLU A 23 -18.13 11.57 -23.11
CA GLU A 23 -17.81 12.95 -23.53
C GLU A 23 -17.18 13.68 -22.32
N GLN A 24 -15.85 13.97 -22.33
CA GLN A 24 -15.24 15.25 -22.75
C GLN A 24 -15.81 16.49 -22.03
N SER A 25 -15.09 17.53 -21.61
CA SER A 25 -13.68 17.86 -21.39
C SER A 25 -13.69 19.35 -21.03
N THR A 26 -12.91 19.76 -20.01
CA THR A 26 -12.45 21.16 -19.73
C THR A 26 -13.57 22.18 -19.43
N ILE A 27 -13.45 23.19 -18.55
CA ILE A 27 -12.51 24.31 -18.51
C ILE A 27 -12.70 25.03 -17.15
N ASN A 28 -11.60 25.47 -16.53
CA ASN A 28 -11.54 26.36 -15.35
C ASN A 28 -12.09 27.77 -15.70
N PRO A 29 -12.56 28.61 -14.75
CA PRO A 29 -11.61 29.44 -14.01
C PRO A 29 -11.98 29.84 -12.56
N GLU A 30 -10.94 30.00 -11.74
CA GLU A 30 -10.87 30.89 -10.56
C GLU A 30 -10.90 32.35 -11.04
N PRO A 31 -11.61 33.33 -10.40
CA PRO A 31 -11.09 34.01 -9.20
C PRO A 31 -12.09 34.65 -8.18
N GLU A 32 -11.59 34.79 -6.95
CA GLU A 32 -11.69 35.91 -5.98
C GLU A 32 -13.04 36.42 -5.35
N LEU A 33 -12.92 36.69 -4.03
CA LEU A 33 -13.71 37.55 -3.09
C LEU A 33 -15.08 36.96 -2.64
N ILE A 34 -15.45 36.85 -1.35
CA ILE A 34 -15.58 37.84 -0.26
C ILE A 34 -15.85 37.11 1.08
N ALA A 35 -15.06 37.37 2.12
CA ALA A 35 -15.42 38.06 3.37
C ALA A 35 -16.50 37.44 4.30
N GLU A 36 -16.05 37.11 5.51
CA GLU A 36 -16.72 37.15 6.82
C GLU A 36 -17.90 36.22 7.14
N THR A 37 -17.71 35.40 8.17
CA THR A 37 -18.51 35.48 9.41
C THR A 37 -17.84 34.68 10.53
N ILE A 38 -17.26 35.40 11.48
CA ILE A 38 -16.87 34.91 12.80
C ILE A 38 -18.12 34.94 13.68
N GLY A 39 -18.36 33.89 14.47
CA GLY A 39 -19.10 34.00 15.73
C GLY A 39 -20.26 33.02 15.94
N SER A 40 -19.97 31.91 16.63
CA SER A 40 -20.84 31.45 17.72
C SER A 40 -20.07 30.50 18.61
N GLU A 41 -19.74 31.01 19.79
CA GLU A 41 -19.21 30.27 20.91
C GLU A 41 -20.28 29.37 21.56
N GLU A 42 -19.78 28.25 22.08
CA GLU A 42 -20.23 27.51 23.26
C GLU A 42 -21.69 27.03 23.39
N LYS A 43 -21.84 25.70 23.26
CA LYS A 43 -22.54 24.92 24.28
C LYS A 43 -21.95 23.53 24.46
N ALA A 44 -21.28 23.34 25.59
CA ALA A 44 -20.80 22.06 26.08
C ALA A 44 -21.97 21.09 26.32
N LEU A 45 -21.85 19.86 25.81
CA LEU A 45 -22.53 18.64 26.30
C LEU A 45 -21.77 17.42 25.75
N THR A 46 -20.72 17.04 26.49
CA THR A 46 -20.30 15.67 26.81
C THR A 46 -20.67 14.56 25.81
N LYS A 47 -20.19 14.64 24.57
CA LYS A 47 -20.00 13.44 23.74
C LYS A 47 -18.60 12.91 24.01
N LYS A 48 -18.50 11.83 24.79
CA LYS A 48 -17.31 10.97 24.87
C LYS A 48 -16.79 10.76 23.44
N SER A 49 -15.66 11.39 23.12
CA SER A 49 -15.06 11.28 21.80
C SER A 49 -14.70 9.82 21.59
N LYS A 50 -15.48 9.11 20.78
CA LYS A 50 -15.08 7.79 20.30
C LYS A 50 -13.72 7.99 19.61
N PRO A 51 -12.68 7.22 19.98
CA PRO A 51 -11.35 7.41 19.39
C PRO A 51 -11.49 7.30 17.87
N GLN A 52 -11.08 8.35 17.16
CA GLN A 52 -11.09 8.32 15.70
C GLN A 52 -10.15 7.19 15.27
N LYS A 53 -10.72 6.19 14.59
CA LYS A 53 -9.94 5.06 14.06
C LYS A 53 -8.97 5.60 13.02
N THR A 54 -7.67 5.43 13.27
CA THR A 54 -6.63 5.80 12.32
C THR A 54 -6.84 5.06 11.00
N LYS A 55 -6.80 5.79 9.88
CA LYS A 55 -6.90 5.19 8.54
C LYS A 55 -5.69 4.28 8.32
N VAL A 56 -5.93 3.05 7.88
CA VAL A 56 -4.88 2.09 7.53
C VAL A 56 -4.66 2.15 6.01
N ILE A 57 -3.44 2.51 5.59
CA ILE A 57 -3.02 2.52 4.18
C ILE A 57 -2.19 1.26 3.92
N ARG A 58 -2.54 0.51 2.87
CA ARG A 58 -1.79 -0.67 2.44
C ARG A 58 -0.96 -0.33 1.21
N ASP A 59 0.35 -0.50 1.33
CA ASP A 59 1.28 -0.44 0.21
C ASP A 59 1.87 -1.83 -0.07
N SER A 60 2.18 -2.13 -1.33
CA SER A 60 2.73 -3.42 -1.76
C SER A 60 4.10 -3.20 -2.41
N PHE A 61 5.15 -3.79 -1.83
CA PHE A 61 6.54 -3.58 -2.25
C PHE A 61 7.11 -4.81 -2.97
N SER A 62 7.91 -4.54 -4.02
CA SER A 62 8.78 -5.53 -4.67
C SER A 62 10.18 -5.42 -4.08
N PHE A 63 10.77 -6.56 -3.68
CA PHE A 63 12.12 -6.63 -3.11
C PHE A 63 13.01 -7.52 -3.95
N PRO A 64 14.32 -7.23 -4.07
CA PRO A 64 15.29 -8.21 -4.51
C PRO A 64 15.30 -9.41 -3.56
N GLU A 65 15.72 -10.56 -4.07
CA GLU A 65 15.71 -11.79 -3.29
C GLU A 65 16.57 -11.68 -2.00
N HIS A 66 17.75 -11.06 -2.11
CA HIS A 66 18.67 -10.94 -0.98
C HIS A 66 18.07 -10.10 0.17
N ASP A 67 17.37 -9.01 -0.12
CA ASP A 67 16.71 -8.19 0.89
C ASP A 67 15.48 -8.86 1.48
N TYR A 68 14.75 -9.62 0.66
CA TYR A 68 13.63 -10.41 1.17
C TYR A 68 14.09 -11.47 2.18
N ARG A 69 15.27 -12.06 1.98
CA ARG A 69 15.90 -13.00 2.93
C ARG A 69 16.23 -12.31 4.26
N LYS A 70 16.78 -11.08 4.24
CA LYS A 70 17.06 -10.29 5.47
C LYS A 70 15.80 -10.13 6.34
N ILE A 71 14.63 -9.89 5.73
CA ILE A 71 13.37 -9.80 6.48
C ILE A 71 13.07 -11.11 7.21
N SER A 72 13.32 -12.26 6.56
CA SER A 72 13.08 -13.58 7.15
C SER A 72 14.06 -13.87 8.29
N GLU A 73 15.31 -13.46 8.15
CA GLU A 73 16.33 -13.55 9.22
C GLU A 73 15.94 -12.69 10.43
N LEU A 74 15.54 -11.44 10.21
CA LEU A 74 15.07 -10.56 11.28
C LEU A 74 13.88 -11.18 12.04
N LYS A 75 12.93 -11.80 11.33
CA LYS A 75 11.84 -12.53 11.98
C LYS A 75 12.34 -13.67 12.88
N LYS A 76 13.33 -14.44 12.40
CA LYS A 76 13.92 -15.54 13.18
C LYS A 76 14.64 -15.02 14.41
N THR A 77 15.39 -13.92 14.29
CA THR A 77 16.07 -13.26 15.42
C THR A 77 15.07 -12.79 16.47
N CYS A 78 13.97 -12.14 16.05
CA CYS A 78 12.91 -11.75 16.98
C CYS A 78 12.24 -12.97 17.63
N LEU A 79 11.97 -14.03 16.88
CA LEU A 79 11.38 -15.26 17.41
C LEU A 79 12.30 -15.91 18.46
N ALA A 80 13.61 -15.95 18.20
CA ALA A 80 14.60 -16.45 19.15
C ALA A 80 14.63 -15.63 20.45
N ALA A 81 14.34 -14.32 20.36
CA ALA A 81 14.13 -13.46 21.52
C ALA A 81 12.71 -13.57 22.15
N GLY A 82 11.87 -14.50 21.69
CA GLY A 82 10.50 -14.70 22.17
C GLY A 82 9.46 -13.74 21.59
N ILE A 83 9.84 -12.88 20.63
CA ILE A 83 8.99 -11.84 20.06
C ILE A 83 8.46 -12.30 18.70
N HIS A 84 7.13 -12.47 18.61
CA HIS A 84 6.47 -12.81 17.36
C HIS A 84 6.19 -11.54 16.55
N VAL A 85 6.88 -11.37 15.42
CA VAL A 85 6.75 -10.18 14.57
C VAL A 85 6.24 -10.49 13.17
N LYS A 86 5.40 -9.60 12.64
CA LYS A 86 4.94 -9.65 11.24
C LYS A 86 5.92 -8.93 10.32
N LYS A 87 5.87 -9.24 9.02
CA LYS A 87 6.66 -8.53 8.00
C LYS A 87 6.41 -7.01 8.02
N SER A 88 5.14 -6.60 8.13
CA SER A 88 4.77 -5.18 8.18
C SER A 88 5.22 -4.48 9.46
N GLU A 89 5.51 -5.21 10.55
CA GLU A 89 6.06 -4.62 11.78
C GLU A 89 7.55 -4.36 11.63
N ILE A 90 8.31 -5.29 11.05
CA ILE A 90 9.73 -5.09 10.76
C ILE A 90 9.94 -3.87 9.85
N LEU A 91 9.14 -3.74 8.79
CA LEU A 91 9.25 -2.60 7.87
C LEU A 91 8.96 -1.27 8.60
N ARG A 92 7.91 -1.22 9.42
CA ARG A 92 7.60 -0.02 10.21
C ARG A 92 8.68 0.27 11.26
N ALA A 93 9.24 -0.75 11.92
CA ALA A 93 10.36 -0.58 12.85
C ALA A 93 11.60 0.00 12.15
N GLY A 94 11.91 -0.46 10.94
CA GLY A 94 12.96 0.12 10.11
C GLY A 94 12.73 1.60 9.82
N LEU A 95 11.49 2.00 9.48
CA LEU A 95 11.16 3.41 9.29
C LEU A 95 11.37 4.24 10.56
N TYR A 96 10.94 3.74 11.73
CA TYR A 96 11.16 4.45 13.01
C TYR A 96 12.66 4.65 13.32
N LEU A 97 13.50 3.65 13.03
CA LEU A 97 14.95 3.77 13.20
C LEU A 97 15.56 4.78 12.22
N LEU A 98 15.16 4.72 10.94
CA LEU A 98 15.64 5.64 9.91
C LEU A 98 15.24 7.11 10.18
N THR A 99 14.07 7.34 10.79
CA THR A 99 13.65 8.71 11.17
C THR A 99 14.42 9.28 12.36
N GLN A 100 15.05 8.42 13.17
CA GLN A 100 15.88 8.84 14.30
C GLN A 100 17.36 9.00 13.90
N ALA A 101 17.77 8.48 12.75
CA ALA A 101 19.13 8.55 12.26
C ALA A 101 19.51 9.95 11.78
N ASN A 102 20.80 10.27 11.88
CA ASN A 102 21.36 11.55 11.46
C ASN A 102 21.31 11.65 9.93
N PRO A 103 21.28 12.86 9.31
CA PRO A 103 21.19 13.00 7.86
C PRO A 103 22.28 12.25 7.07
N GLU A 104 23.52 12.22 7.57
CA GLU A 104 24.61 11.48 6.94
C GLU A 104 24.45 9.96 7.01
N GLU A 105 23.93 9.45 8.13
CA GLU A 105 23.68 8.03 8.32
C GLU A 105 22.53 7.56 7.44
N LEU A 106 21.47 8.37 7.35
CA LEU A 106 20.36 8.11 6.46
C LEU A 106 20.82 8.05 5.00
N LYS A 107 21.66 9.00 4.56
CA LYS A 107 22.24 9.00 3.21
C LYS A 107 23.03 7.71 2.94
N LYS A 108 23.94 7.35 3.85
CA LYS A 108 24.72 6.10 3.75
C LYS A 108 23.83 4.86 3.74
N ALA A 109 22.74 4.85 4.50
CA ALA A 109 21.80 3.74 4.54
C ALA A 109 21.05 3.59 3.21
N ILE A 110 20.60 4.70 2.61
CA ILE A 110 19.91 4.70 1.31
C ILE A 110 20.86 4.27 0.17
N GLU A 111 22.12 4.71 0.19
CA GLU A 111 23.12 4.33 -0.83
C GLU A 111 23.43 2.83 -0.86
N LYS A 112 23.20 2.11 0.25
CA LYS A 112 23.38 0.66 0.33
C LYS A 112 22.20 -0.16 -0.21
N VAL A 113 21.05 0.48 -0.46
CA VAL A 113 19.86 -0.21 -0.96
C VAL A 113 19.88 -0.23 -2.48
N ASP A 114 19.77 -1.43 -3.06
CA ASP A 114 19.70 -1.58 -4.51
C ASP A 114 18.42 -0.96 -5.06
N LYS A 115 18.55 -0.23 -6.17
CA LYS A 115 17.39 0.29 -6.90
C LYS A 115 16.70 -0.87 -7.60
N VAL A 116 15.52 -1.25 -7.11
CA VAL A 116 14.66 -2.23 -7.77
C VAL A 116 13.99 -1.57 -8.97
N PRO A 117 14.10 -2.11 -10.20
CA PRO A 117 13.26 -1.67 -11.29
C PRO A 117 11.82 -2.03 -10.95
N THR A 118 11.04 -1.04 -10.53
CA THR A 118 9.64 -1.25 -10.18
C THR A 118 8.84 -1.45 -11.46
N GLY A 119 8.54 -2.71 -11.78
CA GLY A 119 7.53 -3.05 -12.76
C GLY A 119 6.15 -2.78 -12.19
N ARG A 120 5.60 -1.58 -12.42
CA ARG A 120 4.23 -1.60 -12.95
C ARG A 120 4.39 -2.24 -14.32
N PRO A 121 3.90 -3.47 -14.58
CA PRO A 121 3.77 -3.89 -15.96
C PRO A 121 2.88 -2.85 -16.63
N SER A 122 3.46 -2.01 -17.48
CA SER A 122 2.65 -1.37 -18.52
C SER A 122 1.99 -2.54 -19.25
N LEU A 123 0.67 -2.54 -19.34
CA LEU A 123 -0.07 -3.45 -20.21
C LEU A 123 0.59 -3.44 -21.60
N ALA A 124 1.41 -4.44 -21.88
CA ALA A 124 2.10 -4.65 -23.14
C ALA A 124 2.16 -6.16 -23.36
N ASN A 125 1.08 -6.65 -23.98
CA ASN A 125 0.91 -7.87 -24.77
C ASN A 125 1.68 -9.15 -24.35
N ASN A 126 0.92 -10.13 -23.83
CA ASN A 126 0.53 -11.33 -24.59
C ASN A 126 -0.69 -11.98 -23.95
#